data_AF-A0A927XQL1-F1
#
_entry.id   AF-A0A927XQL1-F1
#
_cell.length_a   1.000
_cell.length_b   1.000
_cell.length_c   1.000
_cell.angle_alpha   90.00
_cell.angle_beta   90.00
_cell.angle_gamma   90.00
#
_symmetry.space_group_name_H-M   'P 1'
#
loop_
_entity.id
_entity.type
_entity.pdbx_description
1 polymer ?
#
loop_
_entity_poly.entity_id
_entity_poly.type
_entity_poly.pdbx_seq_one_letter_code
_entity_poly.pdbx_strand_id
1 'polypeptide(L)'
;MKKLSFLPCLFAPYFLLIGTLLTLNTSGNYKPLFAGLIAFIALLIFNALLVMILYKTGASDEEFFRMSAILKLLHIPFFLFVLISSILIFPFTIVLLLPILLIEYALVLSSGLPGIIGLVRSFKKEKKFPVTVHLMCHFILYLDVLSAVYLAVKQCRKKRADTNQPAL
;
A
#
# COMPACT_ATOMS: atom_id res chain seq x y z
N MET A 1 -21.40 -7.30 2.33
CA MET A 1 -20.48 -7.36 3.49
C MET A 1 -19.03 -7.31 3.01
N LYS A 2 -18.44 -6.15 2.65
CA LYS A 2 -17.08 -6.17 2.04
C LYS A 2 -16.14 -5.01 2.41
N LYS A 3 -16.58 -3.97 3.13
CA LYS A 3 -15.74 -2.79 3.43
C LYS A 3 -14.81 -2.94 4.64
N LEU A 4 -14.98 -3.97 5.49
CA LEU A 4 -14.33 -4.04 6.80
C LEU A 4 -13.08 -4.94 6.87
N SER A 5 -12.81 -5.80 5.87
CA SER A 5 -11.72 -6.79 5.96
C SER A 5 -10.31 -6.22 5.84
N PHE A 6 -10.13 -4.98 5.37
CA PHE A 6 -8.80 -4.42 5.07
C PHE A 6 -8.25 -3.50 6.14
N LEU A 7 -9.07 -3.13 7.13
CA LEU A 7 -8.68 -2.25 8.22
C LEU A 7 -7.37 -2.68 8.92
N PRO A 8 -7.10 -3.99 9.15
CA PRO A 8 -5.86 -4.41 9.79
C PRO A 8 -4.60 -4.14 8.96
N CYS A 9 -4.67 -4.33 7.63
CA CYS A 9 -3.52 -4.14 6.74
C CYS A 9 -3.10 -2.67 6.64
N LEU A 10 -4.06 -1.76 6.80
CA LEU A 10 -3.81 -0.32 6.81
C LEU A 10 -2.87 0.08 7.96
N PHE A 11 -2.96 -0.60 9.10
CA PHE A 11 -2.18 -0.26 10.28
C PHE A 11 -0.84 -0.98 10.39
N ALA A 12 -0.48 -1.83 9.42
CA ALA A 12 0.76 -2.63 9.44
C ALA A 12 2.03 -1.81 9.78
N PRO A 13 2.33 -0.69 9.10
CA PRO A 13 3.53 0.10 9.43
C PRO A 13 3.49 0.71 10.84
N TYR A 14 2.30 0.94 11.40
CA TYR A 14 2.14 1.55 12.72
C TYR A 14 2.41 0.56 13.86
N PHE A 15 2.22 -0.75 13.64
CA PHE A 15 2.61 -1.76 14.63
C PHE A 15 4.13 -1.82 14.83
N LEU A 16 4.90 -1.66 13.75
CA LEU A 16 6.36 -1.54 13.83
C LEU A 16 6.75 -0.28 14.62
N LEU A 17 6.09 0.85 14.34
CA LEU A 17 6.31 2.12 15.03
C LEU A 17 6.02 2.01 16.54
N ILE A 18 4.87 1.42 16.91
CA ILE A 18 4.50 1.20 18.32
C ILE A 18 5.53 0.29 19.00
N GLY A 19 5.97 -0.78 18.35
CA GLY A 19 7.01 -1.67 18.88
C GLY A 19 8.33 -0.94 19.15
N THR A 20 8.73 -0.04 18.25
CA THR A 20 9.94 0.77 18.43
C THR A 20 9.81 1.75 19.60
N LEU A 21 8.68 2.47 19.70
CA LEU A 21 8.42 3.43 20.78
C LEU A 21 8.37 2.75 22.16
N LEU A 22 7.73 1.58 22.25
CA LEU A 22 7.68 0.81 23.50
C LEU A 22 9.05 0.28 23.91
N THR A 23 9.89 -0.10 22.95
CA THR A 23 11.27 -0.55 23.22
C THR A 23 12.12 0.58 23.78
N LEU A 24 11.98 1.81 23.24
CA LEU A 24 12.65 3.00 23.75
C LEU A 24 12.20 3.35 25.18
N ASN A 25 10.90 3.21 25.48
CA ASN A 25 10.35 3.50 26.80
C ASN A 25 10.69 2.44 27.87
N THR A 26 11.04 1.22 27.46
CA THR A 26 11.32 0.09 28.36
C THR A 26 12.81 -0.16 28.58
N SER A 27 13.64 0.87 28.44
CA SER A 27 15.10 0.82 28.70
C SER A 27 15.84 -0.29 27.93
N GLY A 28 15.43 -0.56 26.67
CA GLY A 28 16.13 -1.52 25.80
C GLY A 28 15.60 -2.95 25.81
N ASN A 29 14.44 -3.21 26.43
CA ASN A 29 13.74 -4.48 26.24
C ASN A 29 13.26 -4.60 24.79
N TYR A 30 13.87 -5.50 24.02
CA TYR A 30 13.60 -5.69 22.58
C TYR A 30 12.33 -6.49 22.27
N LYS A 31 11.65 -7.08 23.27
CA LYS A 31 10.43 -7.87 23.06
C LYS A 31 9.32 -7.10 22.30
N PRO A 32 9.02 -5.83 22.60
CA PRO A 32 8.02 -5.06 21.87
C PRO A 32 8.40 -4.80 20.41
N LEU A 33 9.69 -4.58 20.12
CA LEU A 33 10.20 -4.44 18.75
C LEU A 33 9.96 -5.73 17.96
N PHE A 34 10.33 -6.89 18.51
CA PHE A 34 10.09 -8.18 17.86
C PHE A 34 8.60 -8.45 17.66
N ALA A 35 7.76 -8.18 18.67
CA ALA A 35 6.31 -8.32 18.53
C ALA A 35 5.75 -7.40 17.42
N GLY A 36 6.21 -6.15 17.34
CA GLY A 36 5.85 -5.21 16.29
C GLY A 36 6.31 -5.68 14.90
N LEU A 37 7.50 -6.24 14.78
CA LEU A 37 8.05 -6.78 13.53
C LEU A 37 7.30 -8.03 13.06
N ILE A 38 6.95 -8.93 13.98
CA ILE A 38 6.11 -10.10 13.68
C ILE A 38 4.73 -9.65 13.21
N ALA A 39 4.10 -8.70 13.91
CA ALA A 39 2.79 -8.15 13.53
C ALA A 39 2.84 -7.48 12.15
N PHE A 40 3.90 -6.71 11.87
CA PHE A 40 4.14 -6.10 10.57
C PHE A 40 4.17 -7.16 9.46
N ILE A 41 5.03 -8.18 9.58
CA ILE A 41 5.15 -9.25 8.58
C ILE A 41 3.82 -10.00 8.41
N ALA A 42 3.16 -10.35 9.51
CA ALA A 42 1.88 -11.06 9.48
C ALA A 42 0.81 -10.26 8.73
N LEU A 43 0.74 -8.95 8.92
CA LEU A 43 -0.21 -8.08 8.24
C LEU A 43 0.13 -7.88 6.75
N LEU A 44 1.41 -7.85 6.37
CA LEU A 44 1.79 -7.84 4.95
C LEU A 44 1.36 -9.12 4.24
N ILE A 45 1.58 -10.29 4.87
CA ILE A 45 1.14 -11.58 4.33
C ILE A 45 -0.38 -11.64 4.26
N PHE A 46 -1.07 -11.20 5.33
CA PHE A 46 -2.52 -11.14 5.36
C PHE A 46 -3.06 -10.27 4.23
N ASN A 47 -2.45 -9.11 3.96
CA ASN A 47 -2.81 -8.26 2.83
C ASN A 47 -2.70 -8.99 1.49
N ALA A 48 -1.58 -9.69 1.25
CA ALA A 48 -1.39 -10.46 0.03
C ALA A 48 -2.44 -11.57 -0.14
N LEU A 49 -2.74 -12.30 0.94
CA LEU A 49 -3.79 -13.34 0.94
C LEU A 49 -5.17 -12.75 0.63
N LEU A 50 -5.50 -11.60 1.23
CA LEU A 50 -6.77 -10.92 1.03
C LEU A 50 -6.94 -10.46 -0.42
N VAL A 51 -5.89 -9.90 -0.99
CA VAL A 51 -5.81 -9.51 -2.41
C VAL A 51 -6.04 -10.71 -3.33
N MET A 52 -5.45 -11.88 -3.02
CA MET A 52 -5.71 -13.12 -3.77
C MET A 52 -7.14 -13.64 -3.63
N ILE A 53 -7.74 -13.57 -2.44
CA ILE A 53 -9.14 -13.97 -2.21
C ILE A 53 -10.08 -13.05 -3.00
N LEU A 54 -9.86 -11.73 -2.97
CA LEU A 54 -10.62 -10.78 -3.77
C LEU A 54 -10.50 -11.07 -5.27
N TYR A 55 -9.30 -11.43 -5.73
CA TYR A 55 -9.08 -11.77 -7.12
C TYR A 55 -9.93 -12.98 -7.52
N LYS A 56 -9.95 -14.04 -6.71
CA LYS A 56 -10.76 -15.24 -6.98
C LYS A 56 -12.27 -15.01 -6.85
N THR A 57 -12.71 -14.13 -5.94
CA THR A 57 -14.13 -13.86 -5.68
C THR A 57 -14.77 -12.84 -6.63
N GLY A 58 -14.05 -12.46 -7.70
CA GLY A 58 -14.60 -11.60 -8.76
C GLY A 58 -14.75 -10.13 -8.36
N ALA A 59 -13.96 -9.63 -7.41
CA ALA A 59 -13.96 -8.20 -7.05
C ALA A 59 -13.72 -7.32 -8.28
N SER A 60 -14.35 -6.15 -8.32
CA SER A 60 -14.26 -5.24 -9.46
C SER A 60 -12.89 -4.57 -9.55
N ASP A 61 -12.48 -4.17 -10.76
CA ASP A 61 -11.20 -3.49 -10.98
C ASP A 61 -11.11 -2.16 -10.17
N GLU A 62 -12.25 -1.47 -10.02
CA GLU A 62 -12.41 -0.25 -9.20
C GLU A 62 -12.05 -0.49 -7.71
N GLU A 63 -12.42 -1.67 -7.17
CA GLU A 63 -12.13 -2.02 -5.78
C GLU A 63 -10.62 -2.22 -5.55
N PHE A 64 -9.90 -2.80 -6.52
CA PHE A 64 -8.45 -2.97 -6.46
C PHE A 64 -7.71 -1.64 -6.54
N PHE A 65 -8.10 -0.74 -7.45
CA PHE A 65 -7.48 0.58 -7.56
C PHE A 65 -7.75 1.45 -6.33
N ARG A 66 -8.99 1.44 -5.82
CA ARG A 66 -9.34 2.15 -4.57
C ARG A 66 -8.54 1.60 -3.39
N MET A 67 -8.36 0.28 -3.31
CA MET A 67 -7.56 -0.37 -2.28
C MET A 67 -6.10 0.09 -2.34
N SER A 68 -5.49 0.06 -3.52
CA SER A 68 -4.11 0.51 -3.70
C SER A 68 -3.94 1.99 -3.30
N ALA A 69 -4.88 2.85 -3.70
CA ALA A 69 -4.84 4.27 -3.34
C ALA A 69 -4.93 4.49 -1.81
N ILE A 70 -5.85 3.80 -1.12
CA ILE A 70 -6.02 3.93 0.34
C ILE A 70 -4.78 3.44 1.09
N LEU A 71 -4.23 2.27 0.74
CA LEU A 71 -3.03 1.74 1.41
C LEU A 71 -1.86 2.72 1.26
N LYS A 72 -1.62 3.21 0.04
CA LYS A 72 -0.53 4.15 -0.20
C LYS A 72 -0.72 5.47 0.55
N LEU A 73 -1.94 6.03 0.54
CA LEU A 73 -2.25 7.28 1.24
C LEU A 73 -1.97 7.15 2.75
N LEU A 74 -2.31 6.02 3.35
CA LEU A 74 -2.10 5.80 4.78
C LEU A 74 -0.63 5.47 5.12
N HIS A 75 0.17 5.01 4.16
CA HIS A 75 1.60 4.81 4.37
C HIS A 75 2.40 6.13 4.29
N ILE A 76 1.87 7.20 3.67
CA ILE A 76 2.56 8.51 3.56
C ILE A 76 3.00 9.07 4.93
N PRO A 77 2.15 9.14 5.97
CA PRO A 77 2.58 9.60 7.29
C PRO A 77 3.72 8.78 7.88
N PHE A 78 3.72 7.46 7.65
CA PHE A 78 4.80 6.58 8.10
C PHE A 78 6.10 6.87 7.35
N PHE A 79 6.06 7.03 6.03
CA PHE A 79 7.25 7.39 5.24
C PHE A 79 7.83 8.75 5.67
N LEU A 80 6.97 9.74 5.92
CA LEU A 80 7.40 11.05 6.45
C LEU A 80 8.06 10.91 7.83
N PHE A 81 7.49 10.09 8.71
CA PHE A 81 8.08 9.82 10.01
C PHE A 81 9.47 9.19 9.88
N VAL A 82 9.60 8.12 9.09
CA VAL A 82 10.88 7.43 8.87
C VAL A 82 11.92 8.38 8.29
N LEU A 83 11.55 9.24 7.34
CA LEU A 83 12.42 10.25 6.75
C LEU A 83 12.91 11.27 7.81
N ILE A 84 11.99 11.85 8.58
CA ILE A 84 12.33 12.84 9.62
C ILE A 84 13.22 12.20 10.68
N SER A 85 12.86 11.01 11.16
CA SER A 85 13.70 10.26 12.11
C SER A 85 15.09 10.01 11.54
N SER A 86 15.20 9.55 10.30
CA SER A 86 16.47 9.27 9.62
C SER A 86 17.38 10.49 9.51
N ILE A 87 16.81 11.68 9.34
CA ILE A 87 17.56 12.95 9.34
C ILE A 87 18.05 13.28 10.77
N LEU A 88 17.20 13.10 11.78
CA LEU A 88 17.51 13.40 13.18
C LEU A 88 18.60 12.50 13.78
N ILE A 89 18.69 11.24 13.35
CA ILE A 89 19.68 10.27 13.85
C ILE A 89 20.94 10.17 12.98
N PHE A 90 21.11 11.08 12.00
CA PHE A 90 22.34 11.13 11.20
C PHE A 90 23.54 11.46 12.10
N PRO A 91 24.65 10.68 12.08
CA PRO A 91 25.11 9.74 11.04
C PRO A 91 24.78 8.24 11.24
N PHE A 92 24.14 7.86 12.36
CA PHE A 92 23.84 6.45 12.67
C PHE A 92 22.88 5.79 11.65
N THR A 93 22.20 6.62 10.85
CA THR A 93 21.36 6.21 9.71
C THR A 93 22.08 5.29 8.73
N ILE A 94 23.42 5.40 8.57
CA ILE A 94 24.18 4.54 7.63
C ILE A 94 24.02 3.06 7.98
N VAL A 95 24.09 2.69 9.27
CA VAL A 95 23.92 1.30 9.73
C VAL A 95 22.48 0.84 9.59
N LEU A 96 21.53 1.78 9.75
CA LEU A 96 20.09 1.51 9.67
C LEU A 96 19.52 1.63 8.25
N LEU A 97 20.33 2.02 7.27
CA LEU A 97 19.89 2.27 5.90
C LEU A 97 19.31 1.01 5.26
N LEU A 98 20.01 -0.12 5.39
CA LEU A 98 19.57 -1.39 4.83
C LEU A 98 18.22 -1.87 5.43
N PRO A 99 18.03 -1.92 6.76
CA PRO A 99 16.73 -2.30 7.31
C PRO A 99 15.62 -1.31 6.98
N ILE A 100 15.90 0.00 6.94
CA ILE A 100 14.91 1.01 6.51
C ILE A 100 14.46 0.75 5.07
N LEU A 101 15.41 0.57 4.15
CA LEU A 101 15.12 0.31 2.74
C LEU A 101 14.32 -0.99 2.55
N LEU A 102 14.61 -2.02 3.34
CA LEU A 102 13.89 -3.28 3.29
C LEU A 102 12.42 -3.13 3.74
N ILE A 103 12.18 -2.37 4.81
CA ILE A 103 10.84 -2.06 5.31
C ILE A 103 10.06 -1.24 4.29
N GLU A 104 10.69 -0.21 3.71
CA GLU A 104 10.08 0.61 2.67
C GLU A 104 9.70 -0.23 1.45
N TYR A 105 10.62 -1.06 0.97
CA TYR A 105 10.37 -1.93 -0.17
C TYR A 105 9.23 -2.93 0.10
N ALA A 106 9.18 -3.52 1.29
CA ALA A 106 8.10 -4.43 1.68
C ALA A 106 6.73 -3.74 1.73
N LEU A 107 6.68 -2.49 2.21
CA LEU A 107 5.46 -1.67 2.24
C LEU A 107 5.00 -1.27 0.84
N VAL A 108 5.94 -0.87 -0.03
CA VAL A 108 5.65 -0.55 -1.44
C VAL A 108 5.11 -1.77 -2.14
N LEU A 109 5.78 -2.91 -2.02
CA LEU A 109 5.36 -4.16 -2.64
C LEU A 109 3.95 -4.57 -2.17
N SER A 110 3.70 -4.54 -0.86
CA SER A 110 2.41 -4.93 -0.29
C SER A 110 1.27 -3.98 -0.68
N SER A 111 1.50 -2.66 -0.64
CA SER A 111 0.51 -1.66 -1.07
C SER A 111 0.32 -1.60 -2.60
N GLY A 112 1.30 -2.12 -3.34
CA GLY A 112 1.30 -2.20 -4.79
C GLY A 112 0.56 -3.39 -5.36
N LEU A 113 0.53 -4.52 -4.64
CA LEU A 113 -0.15 -5.76 -5.06
C LEU A 113 -1.60 -5.57 -5.55
N PRO A 114 -2.50 -4.84 -4.85
CA PRO A 114 -3.85 -4.59 -5.34
C PRO A 114 -3.84 -3.83 -6.68
N GLY A 115 -2.96 -2.83 -6.79
CA GLY A 115 -2.80 -2.03 -8.00
C GLY A 115 -2.37 -2.88 -9.19
N ILE A 116 -1.35 -3.72 -9.02
CA ILE A 116 -0.86 -4.66 -10.04
C ILE A 116 -1.97 -5.63 -10.48
N ILE A 117 -2.74 -6.19 -9.55
CA ILE A 117 -3.84 -7.11 -9.91
C ILE A 117 -4.95 -6.42 -10.70
N GLY A 118 -5.38 -5.22 -10.26
CA GLY A 118 -6.36 -4.41 -11.01
C GLY A 118 -5.86 -4.05 -12.41
N LEU A 119 -4.54 -3.79 -12.52
CA LEU A 119 -3.86 -3.50 -13.76
C LEU A 119 -3.83 -4.69 -14.72
N VAL A 120 -3.44 -5.89 -14.23
CA VAL A 120 -3.40 -7.14 -15.02
C VAL A 120 -4.79 -7.51 -15.55
N ARG A 121 -5.85 -7.30 -14.75
CA ARG A 121 -7.24 -7.50 -15.20
C ARG A 121 -7.65 -6.48 -16.25
N SER A 122 -7.30 -5.22 -16.06
CA SER A 122 -7.57 -4.16 -17.03
C SER A 122 -6.80 -4.38 -18.34
N PHE A 123 -5.61 -4.98 -18.28
CA PHE A 123 -4.81 -5.33 -19.46
C PHE A 123 -5.48 -6.36 -20.37
N LYS A 124 -6.33 -7.24 -19.81
CA LYS A 124 -7.16 -8.15 -20.61
C LYS A 124 -8.32 -7.44 -21.32
N LYS A 125 -8.64 -6.18 -20.97
CA LYS A 125 -9.85 -5.46 -21.41
C LYS A 125 -9.61 -4.14 -22.15
N GLU A 126 -8.48 -3.44 -21.94
CA GLU A 126 -8.19 -2.12 -22.53
C GLU A 126 -6.78 -2.00 -23.15
N LYS A 127 -6.52 -0.88 -23.87
CA LYS A 127 -5.26 -0.57 -24.55
C LYS A 127 -4.05 -0.50 -23.59
N LYS A 128 -2.90 -1.01 -24.04
CA LYS A 128 -1.69 -1.30 -23.24
C LYS A 128 -0.96 -0.07 -22.64
N PHE A 129 -1.11 1.11 -23.24
CA PHE A 129 -0.30 2.30 -22.93
C PHE A 129 -0.47 2.89 -21.51
N PRO A 130 -1.70 3.18 -21.01
CA PRO A 130 -1.88 3.71 -19.65
C PRO A 130 -1.43 2.72 -18.56
N VAL A 131 -1.42 1.43 -18.87
CA VAL A 131 -0.99 0.39 -17.94
C VAL A 131 0.53 0.36 -17.78
N THR A 132 1.29 0.48 -18.87
CA THR A 132 2.75 0.56 -18.81
C THR A 132 3.22 1.79 -18.04
N VAL A 133 2.57 2.94 -18.21
CA VAL A 133 2.89 4.17 -17.46
C VAL A 133 2.62 4.00 -15.96
N HIS A 134 1.55 3.29 -15.59
CA HIS A 134 1.25 3.00 -14.18
C HIS A 134 2.26 2.03 -13.56
N LEU A 135 2.70 1.02 -14.31
CA LEU A 135 3.75 0.08 -13.89
C LEU A 135 5.12 0.78 -13.72
N MET A 136 5.45 1.74 -14.59
CA MET A 136 6.65 2.56 -14.46
C MET A 136 6.55 3.54 -13.27
N CYS A 137 5.37 4.11 -13.03
CA CYS A 137 5.13 4.95 -11.86
C CYS A 137 5.19 4.15 -10.55
N HIS A 138 4.95 2.84 -10.58
CA HIS A 138 4.99 1.94 -9.42
C HIS A 138 6.31 1.96 -8.65
N PHE A 139 7.40 2.27 -9.35
CA PHE A 139 8.75 2.35 -8.77
C PHE A 139 9.12 3.77 -8.30
N ILE A 140 8.27 4.77 -8.55
CA ILE A 140 8.45 6.14 -8.06
C ILE A 140 7.32 6.45 -7.09
N LEU A 141 7.60 6.25 -5.80
CA LEU A 141 6.66 6.22 -4.67
C LEU A 141 5.58 7.32 -4.69
N TYR A 142 5.93 8.55 -5.08
CA TYR A 142 4.99 9.68 -5.17
C TYR A 142 4.16 9.71 -6.47
N LEU A 143 4.72 9.28 -7.59
CA LEU A 143 4.03 9.20 -8.88
C LEU A 143 3.04 8.02 -8.90
N ASP A 144 3.34 6.94 -8.19
CA ASP A 144 2.44 5.78 -8.04
C ASP A 144 1.12 6.13 -7.32
N VAL A 145 1.17 7.04 -6.34
CA VAL A 145 -0.03 7.53 -5.63
C VAL A 145 -0.87 8.39 -6.56
N LEU A 146 -0.26 9.36 -7.24
CA LEU A 146 -0.95 10.24 -8.19
C LEU A 146 -1.59 9.43 -9.34
N SER A 147 -0.88 8.42 -9.85
CA SER A 147 -1.38 7.55 -10.90
C SER A 147 -2.55 6.68 -10.40
N ALA A 148 -2.47 6.14 -9.18
CA ALA A 148 -3.56 5.34 -8.56
C ALA A 148 -4.82 6.17 -8.35
N VAL A 149 -4.66 7.40 -7.86
CA VAL A 149 -5.78 8.36 -7.69
C VAL A 149 -6.36 8.73 -9.05
N TYR A 150 -5.53 9.02 -10.06
CA TYR A 150 -5.99 9.35 -11.40
C TYR A 150 -6.81 8.23 -12.04
N LEU A 151 -6.34 6.97 -11.95
CA LEU A 151 -7.08 5.82 -12.48
C LEU A 151 -8.40 5.60 -11.74
N ALA A 152 -8.42 5.73 -10.41
CA ALA A 152 -9.64 5.63 -9.62
C ALA A 152 -10.66 6.70 -10.02
N VAL A 153 -10.24 7.96 -10.18
CA VAL A 153 -11.11 9.06 -10.61
C VAL A 153 -11.62 8.84 -12.04
N LYS A 154 -10.74 8.40 -12.96
CA LYS A 154 -11.12 8.12 -14.35
C LYS A 154 -12.17 7.01 -14.44
N GLN A 155 -12.03 5.93 -13.68
CA GLN A 155 -13.00 4.84 -13.64
C GLN A 155 -14.33 5.27 -13.02
N CYS A 156 -14.31 6.03 -11.93
CA CYS A 156 -15.51 6.63 -11.34
C CYS A 156 -16.25 7.54 -12.33
N ARG A 157 -15.53 8.32 -13.15
CA ARG A 157 -16.11 9.17 -14.19
C ARG A 157 -16.71 8.35 -15.34
N LYS A 158 -16.03 7.31 -15.81
CA LYS A 158 -16.52 6.40 -16.86
C LYS A 158 -17.84 5.73 -16.44
N LYS A 159 -17.92 5.26 -15.19
CA LYS A 159 -19.14 4.66 -14.62
C LYS A 159 -20.32 5.64 -14.54
N ARG A 160 -20.07 6.92 -14.18
CA ARG A 160 -21.11 7.96 -14.22
C ARG A 160 -21.59 8.25 -15.65
N ALA A 161 -20.71 8.17 -16.64
CA ALA A 161 -21.09 8.32 -18.04
C ALA A 161 -21.93 7.14 -18.54
N ASP A 162 -21.57 5.91 -18.18
CA ASP A 162 -22.31 4.69 -18.56
C ASP A 162 -23.67 4.58 -17.83
N THR A 163 -23.80 5.15 -16.62
CA THR A 163 -25.07 5.18 -15.87
C THR A 163 -26.04 6.26 -16.39
N ASN A 164 -25.53 7.28 -17.09
CA ASN A 164 -26.32 8.39 -17.66
C ASN A 164 -26.72 8.16 -19.13
N GLN A 165 -26.41 7.01 -19.73
CA GLN A 165 -27.01 6.63 -21.01
C GLN A 165 -28.43 6.10 -20.75
N PRO A 166 -29.50 6.76 -21.24
CA PRO A 166 -30.82 6.16 -21.22
C PRO A 166 -30.78 4.87 -22.03
N ALA A 167 -31.31 3.80 -21.46
CA ALA A 167 -31.56 2.56 -22.19
C ALA A 167 -32.41 2.90 -23.42
N LEU A 168 -31.82 2.75 -24.60
CA LEU A 168 -32.48 2.76 -25.89
C LEU A 168 -32.98 1.35 -26.19
#